data_AF-A0A6A3WM85-F1
#
_entry.id   AF-A0A6A3WM85-F1
#
_cell.length_a   1.000
_cell.length_b   1.000
_cell.length_c   1.000
_cell.angle_alpha   90.00
_cell.angle_beta   90.00
_cell.angle_gamma   90.00
#
_symmetry.space_group_name_H-M   'P 1'
#
loop_
_entity.id
_entity.type
_entity.pdbx_description
1 polymer ?
#
loop_
_entity_poly.entity_id
_entity_poly.type
_entity_poly.pdbx_seq_one_letter_code
_entity_poly.pdbx_strand_id
1 'polypeptide(L)'
;MPQHGLFLLLLAALFARLGLARSADEVAVPPRLQSLPLQLQDLCSNFVVVCDFVAKNCNRNAATSDKNPKCAESFDLFYQHNATLTRCIEELSTDSRDKTQALAFLEKSSVWQKHNACRLFHATEAKAAVECSGANAHRPWKLTTWPLYCHEVFTMYNTTRHELDRLCDRTANSEAFWEGYVNYIGSETCKRYYDMVREARERGCGKKKHALDGEGRCQEMFQWYVENQQVVETDCYELKASKPFYRGFYTWKKQQP
;
A
#
# COMPACT_ATOMS: atom_id res chain seq x y z
N MET A 1 -35.58 9.44 -14.05
CA MET A 1 -34.79 8.55 -14.92
C MET A 1 -33.92 7.67 -14.04
N PRO A 2 -34.29 6.39 -13.84
CA PRO A 2 -33.62 5.52 -12.89
C PRO A 2 -32.50 4.73 -13.59
N GLN A 3 -31.25 4.94 -13.17
CA GLN A 3 -30.09 4.14 -13.59
C GLN A 3 -29.40 3.52 -12.37
N HIS A 4 -30.18 3.20 -11.32
CA HIS A 4 -29.71 2.59 -10.07
C HIS A 4 -30.35 1.21 -9.82
N GLY A 5 -31.20 0.72 -10.73
CA GLY A 5 -31.82 -0.61 -10.61
C GLY A 5 -30.92 -1.78 -11.02
N LEU A 6 -29.87 -1.55 -11.83
CA LEU A 6 -29.05 -2.64 -12.37
C LEU A 6 -27.97 -3.14 -11.37
N PHE A 7 -27.48 -2.27 -10.49
CA PHE A 7 -26.41 -2.61 -9.54
C PHE A 7 -26.92 -3.40 -8.33
N LEU A 8 -28.16 -3.17 -7.90
CA LEU A 8 -28.78 -3.92 -6.79
C LEU A 8 -29.21 -5.34 -7.19
N LEU A 9 -29.41 -5.61 -8.49
CA LEU A 9 -29.71 -6.96 -9.00
C LEU A 9 -28.47 -7.86 -9.10
N LEU A 10 -27.27 -7.28 -9.28
CA LEU A 10 -26.01 -8.04 -9.34
C LEU A 10 -25.51 -8.49 -7.97
N LEU A 11 -25.82 -7.75 -6.89
CA LEU A 11 -25.44 -8.10 -5.52
C LEU A 11 -26.34 -9.18 -4.89
N ALA A 12 -27.62 -9.26 -5.28
CA ALA A 12 -28.52 -10.32 -4.80
C ALA A 12 -28.22 -11.70 -5.41
N ALA A 13 -27.63 -11.75 -6.61
CA ALA A 13 -27.26 -13.00 -7.28
C ALA A 13 -26.02 -13.69 -6.68
N LEU A 14 -25.20 -12.97 -5.91
CA LEU A 14 -24.01 -13.51 -5.26
C LEU A 14 -24.30 -14.16 -3.90
N PHE A 15 -25.37 -13.75 -3.20
CA PHE A 15 -25.73 -14.33 -1.89
C PHE A 15 -26.78 -15.45 -1.96
N ALA A 16 -27.52 -15.59 -3.06
CA ALA A 16 -28.45 -16.72 -3.25
C ALA A 16 -27.76 -18.05 -3.62
N ARG A 17 -26.46 -18.04 -3.99
CA ARG A 17 -25.71 -19.27 -4.36
C ARG A 17 -24.98 -19.95 -3.19
N LEU A 18 -25.09 -19.43 -1.97
CA LEU A 18 -24.47 -20.03 -0.77
C LEU A 18 -25.49 -20.61 0.23
N GLY A 19 -26.81 -20.54 -0.07
CA GLY A 19 -27.87 -20.85 0.90
C GLY A 19 -28.81 -22.03 0.60
N LEU A 20 -28.75 -22.66 -0.57
CA LEU A 20 -29.67 -23.76 -0.91
C LEU A 20 -28.94 -24.87 -1.67
N ALA A 21 -28.29 -25.76 -0.93
CA ALA A 21 -27.97 -27.10 -1.40
C ALA A 21 -27.96 -28.06 -0.20
N ARG A 22 -29.16 -28.45 0.25
CA ARG A 22 -29.32 -29.75 0.90
C ARG A 22 -30.63 -30.38 0.47
N SER A 23 -30.49 -31.63 0.00
CA SER A 23 -31.47 -32.73 -0.08
C SER A 23 -32.05 -33.04 -1.48
N ALA A 24 -31.56 -34.17 -2.01
CA ALA A 24 -32.23 -35.20 -2.80
C ALA A 24 -33.10 -34.80 -4.02
N ASP A 25 -32.62 -35.16 -5.22
CA ASP A 25 -33.33 -36.16 -6.05
C ASP A 25 -32.41 -36.72 -7.15
N GLU A 26 -32.52 -38.04 -7.35
CA GLU A 26 -31.86 -38.82 -8.38
C GLU A 26 -32.32 -38.40 -9.79
N VAL A 27 -31.40 -37.93 -10.61
CA VAL A 27 -31.49 -38.10 -12.07
C VAL A 27 -30.12 -38.51 -12.58
N ALA A 28 -30.04 -39.74 -13.07
CA ALA A 28 -28.87 -40.30 -13.72
C ALA A 28 -28.44 -39.44 -14.92
N VAL A 29 -27.25 -38.86 -14.85
CA VAL A 29 -26.58 -38.14 -15.95
C VAL A 29 -25.15 -38.72 -16.10
N PRO A 30 -24.65 -38.95 -17.33
CA PRO A 30 -23.54 -39.87 -17.59
C PRO A 30 -22.17 -39.30 -17.15
N PRO A 31 -21.11 -40.14 -17.06
CA PRO A 31 -19.82 -39.72 -16.55
C PRO A 31 -19.13 -38.78 -17.55
N ARG A 32 -19.06 -37.48 -17.24
CA ARG A 32 -18.11 -36.55 -17.86
C ARG A 32 -17.29 -35.86 -16.78
N LEU A 33 -16.28 -36.57 -16.27
CA LEU A 33 -15.23 -36.02 -15.42
C LEU A 33 -13.87 -36.57 -15.88
N GLN A 34 -13.46 -36.25 -17.11
CA GLN A 34 -12.12 -36.57 -17.63
C GLN A 34 -11.45 -35.41 -18.40
N SER A 35 -12.06 -34.22 -18.47
CA SER A 35 -11.51 -33.09 -19.27
C SER A 35 -10.65 -32.09 -18.48
N LEU A 36 -10.67 -32.13 -17.14
CA LEU A 36 -9.87 -31.21 -16.30
C LEU A 36 -8.34 -31.34 -16.49
N PRO A 37 -7.77 -32.54 -16.63
CA PRO A 37 -6.32 -32.70 -16.78
C PRO A 37 -5.79 -32.10 -18.08
N LEU A 38 -6.53 -32.28 -19.19
CA LEU A 38 -6.17 -31.75 -20.51
C LEU A 38 -6.20 -30.22 -20.54
N GLN A 39 -7.23 -29.60 -19.95
CA GLN A 39 -7.32 -28.13 -19.88
C GLN A 39 -6.20 -27.50 -19.04
N LEU A 40 -5.78 -28.16 -17.97
CA LEU A 40 -4.66 -27.71 -17.16
C LEU A 40 -3.33 -27.86 -17.92
N GLN A 41 -3.15 -28.96 -18.64
CA GLN A 41 -1.96 -29.22 -19.43
C GLN A 41 -1.79 -28.20 -20.56
N ASP A 42 -2.88 -27.90 -21.29
CA ASP A 42 -2.89 -26.84 -22.32
C ASP A 42 -2.58 -25.46 -21.72
N LEU A 43 -3.13 -25.15 -20.54
CA LEU A 43 -2.82 -23.91 -19.82
C LEU A 43 -1.32 -23.83 -19.47
N CYS A 44 -0.75 -24.91 -18.92
CA CYS A 44 0.66 -24.95 -18.54
C CYS A 44 1.59 -24.85 -19.75
N SER A 45 1.26 -25.52 -20.86
CA SER A 45 2.02 -25.40 -22.11
C SER A 45 1.97 -23.99 -22.69
N ASN A 46 0.80 -23.33 -22.68
CA ASN A 46 0.68 -21.94 -23.10
C ASN A 46 1.46 -20.99 -22.17
N PHE A 47 1.46 -21.26 -20.87
CA PHE A 47 2.22 -20.47 -19.90
C PHE A 47 3.73 -20.58 -20.10
N VAL A 48 4.25 -21.75 -20.51
CA VAL A 48 5.67 -21.89 -20.89
C VAL A 48 6.04 -20.95 -22.05
N VAL A 49 5.16 -20.78 -23.05
CA VAL A 49 5.37 -19.83 -24.15
C VAL A 49 5.44 -18.39 -23.63
N VAL A 50 4.59 -18.03 -22.66
CA VAL A 50 4.63 -16.72 -21.98
C VAL A 50 5.94 -16.54 -21.22
N CYS A 51 6.41 -17.57 -20.51
CA CYS A 51 7.69 -17.55 -19.81
C CYS A 51 8.88 -17.32 -20.77
N ASP A 52 8.91 -18.01 -21.91
CA ASP A 52 9.94 -17.82 -22.95
C ASP A 52 9.89 -16.40 -23.53
N PHE A 53 8.69 -15.87 -23.79
CA PHE A 53 8.51 -14.48 -24.24
C PHE A 53 9.09 -13.48 -23.24
N VAL A 54 8.75 -13.62 -21.95
CA VAL A 54 9.21 -12.71 -20.90
C VAL A 54 10.71 -12.80 -20.71
N ALA A 55 11.27 -14.00 -20.73
CA ALA A 55 12.71 -14.21 -20.60
C ALA A 55 13.50 -13.49 -21.71
N LYS A 56 12.98 -13.50 -22.94
CA LYS A 56 13.63 -12.88 -24.11
C LYS A 56 13.39 -11.38 -24.25
N ASN A 57 12.19 -10.90 -23.91
CA ASN A 57 11.73 -9.57 -24.33
C ASN A 57 11.50 -8.58 -23.18
N CYS A 58 11.47 -9.04 -21.93
CA CYS A 58 11.21 -8.17 -20.79
C CYS A 58 12.51 -7.89 -20.03
N ASN A 59 12.89 -6.62 -19.89
CA ASN A 59 14.12 -6.23 -19.18
C ASN A 59 13.99 -6.36 -17.66
N ARG A 60 15.10 -6.66 -16.98
CA ARG A 60 15.17 -6.75 -15.49
C ARG A 60 14.94 -5.41 -14.80
N ASN A 61 15.27 -4.29 -15.45
CA ASN A 61 15.15 -2.96 -14.86
C ASN A 61 13.73 -2.42 -15.06
N ALA A 62 12.88 -2.62 -14.04
CA ALA A 62 11.46 -2.29 -14.05
C ALA A 62 11.13 -0.81 -14.28
N ALA A 63 12.08 0.11 -14.06
CA ALA A 63 11.95 1.52 -14.49
C ALA A 63 11.72 1.67 -16.01
N THR A 64 11.96 0.61 -16.79
CA THR A 64 11.72 0.55 -18.24
C THR A 64 10.78 -0.58 -18.67
N SER A 65 10.14 -1.30 -17.74
CA SER A 65 9.12 -2.31 -18.07
C SER A 65 7.92 -1.71 -18.81
N ASP A 66 7.73 -0.39 -18.73
CA ASP A 66 6.71 0.36 -19.46
C ASP A 66 6.90 0.36 -20.99
N LYS A 67 8.06 -0.08 -21.51
CA LYS A 67 8.30 -0.06 -22.97
C LYS A 67 7.62 -1.20 -23.74
N ASN A 68 7.21 -2.27 -23.09
CA ASN A 68 6.50 -3.38 -23.74
C ASN A 68 5.25 -3.76 -22.94
N PRO A 69 4.04 -3.35 -23.36
CA PRO A 69 2.80 -3.60 -22.63
C PRO A 69 2.52 -5.10 -22.42
N LYS A 70 2.99 -5.96 -23.34
CA LYS A 70 2.84 -7.41 -23.22
C LYS A 70 3.59 -8.01 -22.02
N CYS A 71 4.65 -7.36 -21.56
CA CYS A 71 5.34 -7.77 -20.33
C CYS A 71 4.45 -7.57 -19.11
N ALA A 72 3.84 -6.38 -18.98
CA ALA A 72 2.90 -6.08 -17.90
C ALA A 72 1.68 -7.00 -17.95
N GLU A 73 1.08 -7.20 -19.13
CA GLU A 73 -0.05 -8.14 -19.31
C GLU A 73 0.29 -9.57 -18.86
N SER A 74 1.51 -10.04 -19.16
CA SER A 74 1.97 -11.37 -18.76
C SER A 74 2.10 -11.50 -17.23
N PHE A 75 2.60 -10.44 -16.57
CA PHE A 75 2.72 -10.42 -15.11
C PHE A 75 1.36 -10.27 -14.42
N ASP A 76 0.45 -9.47 -14.97
CA ASP A 76 -0.93 -9.33 -14.50
C ASP A 76 -1.70 -10.65 -14.61
N LEU A 77 -1.56 -11.36 -15.73
CA LEU A 77 -2.12 -12.70 -15.90
C LEU A 77 -1.64 -13.66 -14.82
N PHE A 78 -0.33 -13.62 -14.53
CA PHE A 78 0.24 -14.44 -13.46
C PHE A 78 -0.28 -14.05 -12.07
N TYR A 79 -0.40 -12.76 -11.79
CA TYR A 79 -0.95 -12.27 -10.52
C TYR A 79 -2.38 -12.76 -10.29
N GLN A 80 -3.24 -12.68 -11.31
CA GLN A 80 -4.65 -13.12 -11.24
C GLN A 80 -4.81 -14.64 -11.07
N HIS A 81 -3.85 -15.42 -11.55
CA HIS A 81 -3.92 -16.88 -11.58
C HIS A 81 -2.75 -17.57 -10.87
N ASN A 82 -2.19 -16.93 -9.84
CA ASN A 82 -0.90 -17.35 -9.24
C ASN A 82 -0.90 -18.82 -8.80
N ALA A 83 -1.99 -19.32 -8.23
CA ALA A 83 -2.04 -20.65 -7.64
C ALA A 83 -2.00 -21.73 -8.72
N THR A 84 -2.69 -21.47 -9.83
CA THR A 84 -2.74 -22.41 -10.96
C THR A 84 -1.42 -22.38 -11.74
N LEU A 85 -0.90 -21.18 -12.01
CA LEU A 85 0.32 -21.03 -12.81
C LEU A 85 1.58 -21.40 -12.02
N THR A 86 1.62 -21.19 -10.70
CA THR A 86 2.71 -21.71 -9.85
C THR A 86 2.76 -23.24 -9.90
N ARG A 87 1.60 -23.90 -9.85
CA ARG A 87 1.53 -25.36 -9.99
C ARG A 87 2.07 -25.83 -11.34
N CYS A 88 1.76 -25.13 -12.43
CA CYS A 88 2.36 -25.42 -13.73
C CYS A 88 3.90 -25.38 -13.69
N ILE A 89 4.48 -24.41 -12.97
CA ILE A 89 5.94 -24.30 -12.82
C ILE A 89 6.48 -25.48 -12.01
N GLU A 90 5.80 -25.87 -10.93
CA GLU A 90 6.21 -26.98 -10.06
C GLU A 90 6.24 -28.32 -10.81
N GLU A 91 5.30 -28.55 -11.72
CA GLU A 91 5.20 -29.76 -12.54
C GLU A 91 6.25 -29.84 -13.67
N LEU A 92 6.99 -28.74 -13.96
CA LEU A 92 8.10 -28.76 -14.91
C LEU A 92 9.32 -29.50 -14.34
N SER A 93 9.98 -30.27 -15.20
CA SER A 93 11.24 -30.95 -14.87
C SER A 93 12.34 -29.96 -14.45
N THR A 94 13.02 -30.25 -13.35
CA THR A 94 13.97 -29.35 -12.68
C THR A 94 15.07 -28.82 -13.60
N ASP A 95 15.63 -29.67 -14.46
CA ASP A 95 16.74 -29.31 -15.37
C ASP A 95 16.27 -28.88 -16.76
N SER A 96 14.96 -28.69 -16.96
CA SER A 96 14.43 -28.27 -18.25
C SER A 96 14.70 -26.79 -18.52
N ARG A 97 14.85 -26.46 -19.81
CA ARG A 97 14.86 -25.06 -20.27
C ARG A 97 13.59 -24.33 -19.84
N ASP A 98 12.45 -25.00 -19.90
CA ASP A 98 11.16 -24.43 -19.53
C ASP A 98 11.12 -24.04 -18.05
N LYS A 99 11.67 -24.88 -17.16
CA LYS A 99 11.83 -24.55 -15.73
C LYS A 99 12.72 -23.34 -15.53
N THR A 100 13.84 -23.27 -16.25
CA THR A 100 14.77 -22.12 -16.16
C THR A 100 14.07 -20.82 -16.56
N GLN A 101 13.27 -20.85 -17.62
CA GLN A 101 12.51 -19.71 -18.11
C GLN A 101 11.36 -19.32 -17.17
N ALA A 102 10.68 -20.30 -16.60
CA ALA A 102 9.65 -20.06 -15.59
C ALA A 102 10.22 -19.41 -14.32
N LEU A 103 11.40 -19.83 -13.86
CA LEU A 103 12.07 -19.17 -12.73
C LEU A 103 12.49 -17.73 -13.06
N ALA A 104 13.00 -17.48 -14.27
CA ALA A 104 13.30 -16.13 -14.74
C ALA A 104 12.03 -15.25 -14.85
N PHE A 105 10.91 -15.84 -15.25
CA PHE A 105 9.61 -15.19 -15.24
C PHE A 105 9.22 -14.77 -13.81
N LEU A 106 9.31 -15.68 -12.83
CA LEU A 106 8.97 -15.39 -11.43
C LEU A 106 9.80 -14.24 -10.85
N GLU A 107 11.11 -14.24 -11.12
CA GLU A 107 12.00 -13.17 -10.68
C GLU A 107 11.55 -11.82 -11.25
N LYS A 108 11.33 -11.74 -12.56
CA LYS A 108 10.89 -10.51 -13.24
C LYS A 108 9.49 -10.08 -12.78
N SER A 109 8.58 -11.02 -12.59
CA SER A 109 7.22 -10.77 -12.10
C SER A 109 7.25 -10.18 -10.69
N SER A 110 8.11 -10.68 -9.79
CA SER A 110 8.26 -10.16 -8.43
C SER A 110 8.79 -8.71 -8.45
N VAL A 111 9.82 -8.43 -9.25
CA VAL A 111 10.35 -7.07 -9.40
C VAL A 111 9.29 -6.12 -9.98
N TRP A 112 8.56 -6.57 -11.01
CA TRP A 112 7.47 -5.79 -11.59
C TRP A 112 6.34 -5.54 -10.59
N GLN A 113 5.91 -6.55 -9.83
CA GLN A 113 4.86 -6.43 -8.81
C GLN A 113 5.24 -5.43 -7.73
N LYS A 114 6.49 -5.48 -7.24
CA LYS A 114 7.01 -4.48 -6.31
C LYS A 114 6.91 -3.09 -6.90
N HIS A 115 7.43 -2.87 -8.12
CA HIS A 115 7.40 -1.55 -8.75
C HIS A 115 5.97 -1.06 -9.01
N ASN A 116 5.08 -1.92 -9.49
CA ASN A 116 3.69 -1.58 -9.76
C ASN A 116 2.93 -1.25 -8.46
N ALA A 117 3.15 -2.02 -7.38
CA ALA A 117 2.61 -1.71 -6.06
C ALA A 117 3.06 -0.33 -5.58
N CYS A 118 4.36 -0.01 -5.73
CA CYS A 118 4.89 1.30 -5.37
C CYS A 118 4.31 2.43 -6.23
N ARG A 119 4.20 2.22 -7.54
CA ARG A 119 3.58 3.19 -8.46
C ARG A 119 2.12 3.48 -8.07
N LEU A 120 1.33 2.45 -7.79
CA LEU A 120 -0.06 2.59 -7.38
C LEU A 120 -0.18 3.27 -6.00
N PHE A 121 0.70 2.91 -5.07
CA PHE A 121 0.78 3.52 -3.76
C PHE A 121 1.10 5.02 -3.86
N HIS A 122 2.16 5.40 -4.56
CA HIS A 122 2.54 6.81 -4.74
C HIS A 122 1.50 7.61 -5.53
N ALA A 123 0.82 7.01 -6.52
CA ALA A 123 -0.30 7.64 -7.21
C ALA A 123 -1.48 7.90 -6.26
N THR A 124 -1.74 6.97 -5.34
CA THR A 124 -2.75 7.12 -4.29
C THR A 124 -2.36 8.18 -3.27
N GLU A 125 -1.08 8.24 -2.83
CA GLU A 125 -0.55 9.34 -2.02
C GLU A 125 -0.80 10.69 -2.70
N ALA A 126 -0.41 10.80 -3.97
CA ALA A 126 -0.51 12.06 -4.71
C ALA A 126 -1.97 12.54 -4.85
N LYS A 127 -2.88 11.62 -5.20
CA LYS A 127 -4.31 11.94 -5.31
C LYS A 127 -4.90 12.34 -3.96
N ALA A 128 -4.59 11.59 -2.91
CA ALA A 128 -5.12 11.88 -1.58
C ALA A 128 -4.49 13.12 -0.95
N ALA A 129 -3.24 13.47 -1.28
CA ALA A 129 -2.67 14.77 -0.92
C ALA A 129 -3.49 15.93 -1.53
N VAL A 130 -4.03 15.77 -2.73
CA VAL A 130 -4.86 16.82 -3.37
C VAL A 130 -6.28 16.84 -2.83
N GLU A 131 -6.90 15.67 -2.67
CA GLU A 131 -8.33 15.54 -2.37
C GLU A 131 -8.65 15.47 -0.87
N CYS A 132 -7.69 15.00 -0.06
CA CYS A 132 -7.90 14.70 1.36
C CYS A 132 -7.03 15.56 2.30
N SER A 133 -6.02 16.28 1.79
CA SER A 133 -5.27 17.26 2.60
C SER A 133 -5.98 18.62 2.67
N GLY A 134 -5.82 19.28 3.81
CA GLY A 134 -6.52 20.53 4.12
C GLY A 134 -6.21 21.72 3.21
N ALA A 135 -5.15 21.66 2.39
CA ALA A 135 -4.71 22.78 1.56
C ALA A 135 -5.73 23.18 0.47
N ASN A 136 -6.53 22.24 -0.03
CA ASN A 136 -7.64 22.50 -0.96
C ASN A 136 -9.02 22.39 -0.29
N ALA A 137 -9.06 22.11 1.01
CA ALA A 137 -10.31 21.99 1.76
C ALA A 137 -10.66 23.32 2.41
N HIS A 138 -11.34 24.20 1.67
CA HIS A 138 -12.09 25.33 2.24
C HIS A 138 -13.28 24.89 3.14
N ARG A 139 -13.27 23.68 3.70
CA ARG A 139 -14.30 23.15 4.59
C ARG A 139 -13.65 22.41 5.75
N PRO A 140 -14.03 22.69 7.00
CA PRO A 140 -13.60 21.89 8.13
C PRO A 140 -14.27 20.51 7.99
N TRP A 141 -13.55 19.54 7.41
CA TRP A 141 -14.03 18.17 7.38
C TRP A 141 -14.18 17.70 8.83
N LYS A 142 -15.38 17.29 9.21
CA LYS A 142 -15.59 16.42 10.37
C LYS A 142 -15.49 14.98 9.89
N LEU A 143 -15.12 14.07 10.77
CA LEU A 143 -15.00 12.63 10.51
C LEU A 143 -16.27 12.03 9.86
N THR A 144 -17.42 12.69 9.99
CA THR A 144 -18.74 12.31 9.44
C THR A 144 -19.09 12.94 8.08
N THR A 145 -18.26 13.83 7.54
CA THR A 145 -18.58 14.63 6.32
C THR A 145 -17.61 14.40 5.18
N TRP A 146 -16.71 13.44 5.34
CA TRP A 146 -15.54 13.28 4.50
C TRP A 146 -15.85 12.37 3.30
N PRO A 147 -15.29 12.62 2.10
CA PRO A 147 -15.51 11.76 0.94
C PRO A 147 -15.16 10.31 1.23
N LEU A 148 -16.01 9.39 0.72
CA LEU A 148 -15.81 7.95 0.85
C LEU A 148 -14.42 7.50 0.40
N TYR A 149 -13.94 8.06 -0.73
CA TYR A 149 -12.58 7.80 -1.23
C TYR A 149 -11.51 8.06 -0.17
N CYS A 150 -11.62 9.18 0.53
CA CYS A 150 -10.62 9.55 1.50
C CYS A 150 -10.70 8.64 2.75
N HIS A 151 -11.90 8.27 3.20
CA HIS A 151 -12.09 7.23 4.23
C HIS A 151 -11.37 5.92 3.89
N GLU A 152 -11.60 5.39 2.68
CA GLU A 152 -10.97 4.16 2.19
C GLU A 152 -9.44 4.28 2.15
N VAL A 153 -8.94 5.40 1.61
CA VAL A 153 -7.51 5.66 1.56
C VAL A 153 -6.94 5.66 2.98
N PHE A 154 -7.45 6.46 3.91
CA PHE A 154 -6.84 6.49 5.23
C PHE A 154 -6.96 5.15 5.97
N THR A 155 -8.05 4.40 5.80
CA THR A 155 -8.16 3.04 6.36
C THR A 155 -7.05 2.12 5.84
N MET A 156 -6.81 2.10 4.53
CA MET A 156 -5.71 1.35 3.92
C MET A 156 -4.34 1.81 4.46
N TYR A 157 -4.13 3.13 4.58
CA TYR A 157 -2.90 3.67 5.14
C TYR A 157 -2.67 3.28 6.59
N ASN A 158 -3.73 3.15 7.39
CA ASN A 158 -3.59 2.72 8.78
C ASN A 158 -3.11 1.27 8.89
N THR A 159 -3.44 0.42 7.91
CA THR A 159 -3.19 -1.02 7.99
C THR A 159 -1.93 -1.47 7.27
N THR A 160 -1.58 -0.89 6.11
CA THR A 160 -0.52 -1.44 5.24
C THR A 160 0.69 -0.52 5.07
N ARG A 161 0.68 0.67 5.64
CA ARG A 161 1.67 1.70 5.30
C ARG A 161 3.10 1.40 5.75
N HIS A 162 3.33 0.93 6.98
CA HIS A 162 4.72 0.67 7.42
C HIS A 162 5.45 -0.32 6.50
N GLU A 163 4.71 -1.26 5.93
CA GLU A 163 5.23 -2.22 4.96
C GLU A 163 5.49 -1.56 3.60
N LEU A 164 4.54 -0.75 3.11
CA LEU A 164 4.67 -0.04 1.83
C LEU A 164 5.77 1.04 1.85
N ASP A 165 5.92 1.80 2.93
CA ASP A 165 7.01 2.78 3.11
C ASP A 165 8.39 2.10 3.05
N ARG A 166 8.53 0.93 3.68
CA ARG A 166 9.75 0.12 3.63
C ARG A 166 10.00 -0.47 2.25
N LEU A 167 8.93 -0.81 1.52
CA LEU A 167 9.02 -1.43 0.21
C LEU A 167 9.34 -0.42 -0.90
N CYS A 168 8.74 0.77 -0.83
CA CYS A 168 8.59 1.69 -1.95
C CYS A 168 9.36 3.01 -1.84
N ASP A 169 10.03 3.23 -0.71
CA ASP A 169 10.62 4.51 -0.32
C ASP A 169 9.58 5.65 -0.29
N ARG A 170 9.90 6.70 0.47
CA ARG A 170 9.02 7.85 0.65
C ARG A 170 9.15 8.83 -0.52
N THR A 171 8.02 9.38 -0.97
CA THR A 171 7.99 10.46 -1.98
C THR A 171 7.77 11.83 -1.34
N ALA A 172 7.92 12.90 -2.12
CA ALA A 172 7.60 14.26 -1.67
C ALA A 172 6.09 14.47 -1.41
N ASN A 173 5.21 13.68 -2.06
CA ASN A 173 3.75 13.78 -1.90
C ASN A 173 3.25 13.20 -0.56
N SER A 174 4.05 12.30 0.01
CA SER A 174 3.88 11.76 1.34
C SER A 174 3.63 12.91 2.34
N GLU A 175 4.43 13.98 2.30
CA GLU A 175 4.35 15.12 3.24
C GLU A 175 2.97 15.82 3.23
N ALA A 176 2.45 16.20 2.06
CA ALA A 176 1.18 16.89 1.94
C ALA A 176 -0.02 16.00 2.30
N PHE A 177 0.04 14.72 1.95
CA PHE A 177 -0.95 13.73 2.38
C PHE A 177 -0.94 13.56 3.91
N TRP A 178 0.23 13.54 4.55
CA TRP A 178 0.35 13.29 5.99
C TRP A 178 -0.29 14.35 6.86
N GLU A 179 -0.14 15.63 6.50
CA GLU A 179 -0.78 16.73 7.24
C GLU A 179 -2.32 16.61 7.21
N GLY A 180 -2.88 16.05 6.13
CA GLY A 180 -4.30 15.67 6.06
C GLY A 180 -4.61 14.46 6.93
N TYR A 181 -3.88 13.36 6.73
CA TYR A 181 -4.08 12.06 7.38
C TYR A 181 -4.06 12.12 8.91
N VAL A 182 -3.05 12.78 9.45
CA VAL A 182 -2.75 12.87 10.89
C VAL A 182 -3.91 13.47 11.68
N ASN A 183 -4.54 14.51 11.15
CA ASN A 183 -5.59 15.25 11.87
C ASN A 183 -6.83 14.40 12.12
N TYR A 184 -7.05 13.35 11.31
CA TYR A 184 -8.26 12.54 11.36
C TYR A 184 -8.04 11.14 11.93
N ILE A 185 -6.90 10.51 11.65
CA ILE A 185 -6.65 9.09 12.02
C ILE A 185 -5.48 8.92 12.99
N GLY A 186 -4.65 9.95 13.23
CA GLY A 186 -3.64 9.89 14.27
C GLY A 186 -4.26 9.61 15.64
N SER A 187 -3.58 8.82 16.48
CA SER A 187 -3.90 8.77 17.91
C SER A 187 -3.78 10.17 18.52
N GLU A 188 -4.41 10.41 19.67
CA GLU A 188 -4.28 11.70 20.38
C GLU A 188 -2.80 12.04 20.66
N THR A 189 -2.00 11.04 21.01
CA THR A 189 -0.54 11.18 21.16
C THR A 189 0.12 11.64 19.87
N CYS A 190 -0.18 11.01 18.73
CA CYS A 190 0.42 11.40 17.47
C CYS A 190 0.00 12.81 17.05
N LYS A 191 -1.30 13.15 17.12
CA LYS A 191 -1.79 14.52 16.84
C LYS A 191 -1.02 15.56 17.66
N ARG A 192 -0.87 15.32 18.97
CA ARG A 192 -0.12 16.19 19.87
C ARG A 192 1.35 16.32 19.45
N TYR A 193 2.01 15.21 19.13
CA TYR A 193 3.40 15.23 18.62
C TYR A 193 3.53 16.12 17.38
N TYR A 194 2.62 16.00 16.41
CA TYR A 194 2.68 16.79 15.19
C TYR A 194 2.42 18.28 15.39
N ASP A 195 1.47 18.63 16.25
CA ASP A 195 1.22 20.02 16.65
C ASP A 195 2.48 20.61 17.30
N MET A 196 3.16 19.86 18.17
CA MET A 196 4.40 20.31 18.79
C MET A 196 5.55 20.45 17.79
N VAL A 197 5.68 19.56 16.80
CA VAL A 197 6.68 19.71 15.73
C VAL A 197 6.45 20.98 14.93
N ARG A 198 5.19 21.29 14.60
CA ARG A 198 4.80 22.55 13.92
C ARG A 198 5.13 23.76 14.79
N GLU A 199 4.71 23.75 16.05
CA GLU A 199 4.95 24.84 16.99
C GLU A 199 6.45 25.05 17.25
N ALA A 200 7.22 23.97 17.38
CA ALA A 200 8.67 24.03 17.57
C ALA A 200 9.40 24.65 16.37
N ARG A 201 8.88 24.43 15.15
CA ARG A 201 9.39 25.09 13.94
C ARG A 201 9.12 26.59 13.96
N GLU A 202 7.88 26.99 14.25
CA GLU A 202 7.47 28.41 14.32
C GLU A 202 8.25 29.18 15.39
N ARG A 203 8.45 28.55 16.55
CA ARG A 203 9.23 29.11 17.67
C ARG A 203 10.74 29.00 17.49
N GLY A 204 11.21 28.29 16.48
CA GLY A 204 12.63 28.09 16.23
C GLY A 204 13.34 27.29 17.34
N CYS A 205 12.66 26.34 17.98
CA CYS A 205 13.20 25.51 19.07
C CYS A 205 14.45 24.71 18.66
N GLY A 206 14.75 24.58 17.36
CA GLY A 206 16.00 23.98 16.87
C GLY A 206 17.26 24.87 17.02
N LYS A 207 17.11 26.14 17.41
CA LYS A 207 18.24 27.04 17.69
C LYS A 207 18.65 26.88 19.16
N LYS A 208 19.96 26.72 19.44
CA LYS A 208 20.51 26.46 20.78
C LYS A 208 19.94 27.41 21.86
N LYS A 209 19.92 28.72 21.60
CA LYS A 209 19.36 29.72 22.53
C LYS A 209 17.89 29.48 22.87
N HIS A 210 17.06 29.07 21.90
CA HIS A 210 15.63 28.81 22.16
C HIS A 210 15.41 27.42 22.79
N ALA A 211 16.25 26.43 22.46
CA ALA A 211 16.19 25.11 23.07
C ALA A 211 16.55 25.12 24.56
N LEU A 212 17.52 25.96 24.93
CA LEU A 212 18.08 26.03 26.30
C LEU A 212 17.49 27.17 27.13
N ASP A 213 17.32 28.34 26.51
CA ASP A 213 16.99 29.59 27.20
C ASP A 213 15.71 30.26 26.64
N GLY A 214 14.98 29.57 25.74
CA GLY A 214 13.72 30.06 25.19
C GLY A 214 12.60 30.01 26.22
N GLU A 215 11.48 30.68 25.93
CA GLU A 215 10.25 30.53 26.71
C GLU A 215 9.99 29.04 26.99
N GLY A 216 9.70 28.66 28.25
CA GLY A 216 9.67 27.28 28.77
C GLY A 216 8.87 26.27 27.94
N ARG A 217 8.02 26.76 27.05
CA ARG A 217 7.28 26.06 26.00
C ARG A 217 8.11 25.10 25.12
N CYS A 218 9.35 25.43 24.72
CA CYS A 218 10.17 24.46 23.95
C CYS A 218 10.59 23.27 24.82
N GLN A 219 10.93 23.52 26.09
CA GLN A 219 11.36 22.48 27.03
C GLN A 219 10.18 21.59 27.44
N GLU A 220 8.99 22.17 27.64
CA GLU A 220 7.73 21.43 27.88
C GLU A 220 7.44 20.44 26.75
N MET A 221 7.63 20.84 25.48
CA MET A 221 7.45 19.95 24.34
C MET A 221 8.48 18.80 24.33
N PHE A 222 9.74 19.08 24.67
CA PHE A 222 10.79 18.07 24.75
C PHE A 222 10.54 17.09 25.90
N GLN A 223 10.09 17.59 27.05
CA GLN A 223 9.74 16.78 28.21
C GLN A 223 8.55 15.86 27.90
N TRP A 224 7.49 16.39 27.28
CA TRP A 224 6.37 15.58 26.81
C TRP A 224 6.83 14.48 25.84
N TYR A 225 7.79 14.78 24.96
CA TYR A 225 8.33 13.80 24.03
C TYR A 225 9.05 12.66 24.76
N VAL A 226 9.82 12.94 25.81
CA VAL A 226 10.44 11.89 26.65
C VAL A 226 9.37 10.97 27.26
N GLU A 227 8.31 11.55 27.79
CA GLU A 227 7.23 10.80 28.47
C GLU A 227 6.44 9.91 27.51
N ASN A 228 6.40 10.27 26.22
CA ASN A 228 5.62 9.56 25.20
C ASN A 228 6.50 8.92 24.12
N GLN A 229 7.82 8.88 24.32
CA GLN A 229 8.81 8.58 23.29
C GLN A 229 8.55 7.24 22.61
N GLN A 230 8.22 6.22 23.38
CA GLN A 230 7.94 4.88 22.85
C GLN A 230 6.80 4.94 21.83
N VAL A 231 5.64 5.49 22.22
CA VAL A 231 4.47 5.61 21.33
C VAL A 231 4.78 6.50 20.14
N VAL A 232 5.55 7.59 20.34
CA VAL A 232 5.92 8.49 19.25
C VAL A 232 6.85 7.81 18.24
N GLU A 233 7.80 7.01 18.69
CA GLU A 233 8.77 6.34 17.82
C GLU A 233 8.22 5.03 17.21
N THR A 234 7.22 4.40 17.82
CA THR A 234 6.57 3.19 17.28
C THR A 234 5.37 3.51 16.39
N ASP A 235 4.52 4.44 16.81
CA ASP A 235 3.18 4.63 16.25
C ASP A 235 3.04 5.94 15.47
N CYS A 236 3.85 6.95 15.81
CA CYS A 236 3.80 8.25 15.14
C CYS A 236 4.86 8.35 14.03
N TYR A 237 4.47 8.98 12.94
CA TYR A 237 5.34 9.16 11.78
C TYR A 237 6.29 10.33 11.95
N GLU A 238 7.53 10.17 11.51
CA GLU A 238 8.48 11.27 11.46
C GLU A 238 8.15 12.24 10.31
N LEU A 239 7.92 13.51 10.63
CA LEU A 239 7.77 14.59 9.64
C LEU A 239 9.14 15.08 9.19
N LYS A 240 9.35 15.44 7.92
CA LYS A 240 10.58 16.14 7.51
C LYS A 240 10.81 17.45 8.27
N ALA A 241 9.72 18.10 8.68
CA ALA A 241 9.73 19.28 9.53
C ALA A 241 10.11 19.00 10.99
N SER A 242 10.34 17.74 11.39
CA SER A 242 10.78 17.35 12.75
C SER A 242 12.24 17.74 13.02
N LYS A 243 13.06 17.97 11.99
CA LYS A 243 14.49 18.21 12.16
C LYS A 243 14.82 19.35 13.14
N PRO A 244 14.16 20.53 13.10
CA PRO A 244 14.34 21.55 14.14
C PRO A 244 13.92 21.07 15.53
N PHE A 245 12.82 20.32 15.65
CA PHE A 245 12.37 19.73 16.91
C PHE A 245 13.43 18.82 17.51
N TYR A 246 13.89 17.81 16.76
CA TYR A 246 14.91 16.87 17.23
C TYR A 246 16.26 17.53 17.52
N ARG A 247 16.67 18.50 16.69
CA ARG A 247 17.90 19.28 16.96
C ARG A 247 17.82 20.01 18.30
N GLY A 248 16.67 20.63 18.59
CA GLY A 248 16.41 21.29 19.86
C GLY A 248 16.40 20.30 21.02
N PHE A 249 15.64 19.20 20.87
CA PHE A 249 15.53 18.12 21.83
C PHE A 249 16.90 17.56 22.23
N TYR A 250 17.75 17.16 21.28
CA TYR A 250 19.07 16.62 21.60
C TYR A 250 20.03 17.68 22.17
N THR A 251 19.83 18.96 21.85
CA THR A 251 20.61 20.05 22.45
C THR A 251 20.25 20.24 23.93
N TRP A 252 18.95 20.22 24.24
CA TRP A 252 18.42 20.29 25.60
C TRP A 252 18.75 19.03 26.42
N LYS A 253 18.55 17.84 25.86
CA LYS A 253 18.79 16.56 26.53
C LYS A 253 20.24 16.40 26.97
N LYS A 254 21.20 16.93 26.22
CA LYS A 254 22.63 16.95 26.58
C LYS A 254 22.95 17.81 27.81
N GLN A 255 22.07 18.72 28.21
CA GLN A 255 22.25 19.55 29.41
C GLN A 255 21.56 18.94 30.65
N GLN A 256 20.77 17.89 30.47
CA GLN A 256 20.18 17.15 31.58
C GLN A 256 21.15 16.10 32.11
N PRO A 257 21.28 15.94 33.44
CA PRO A 257 22.08 14.89 34.06
C PRO A 257 21.54 13.48 33.77
#